data_AF-A0A0C5DGR0-F1
#
_entry.id   AF-A0A0C5DGR0-F1
#
_cell.length_a   1.000
_cell.length_b   1.000
_cell.length_c   1.000
_cell.angle_alpha   90.00
_cell.angle_beta   90.00
_cell.angle_gamma   90.00
#
_symmetry.space_group_name_H-M   'P 1'
#
loop_
_entity.id
_entity.type
_entity.pdbx_description
1 polymer ?
#
loop_
_entity_poly.entity_id
_entity_poly.type
_entity_poly.pdbx_seq_one_letter_code
_entity_poly.pdbx_strand_id
1 'polypeptide(L)'
;AITVPWETLILSVCLYIVIPVVAAQLIRNRTLKKGGKVALDDLLQTLQPVSLAALLTTLVLLFGFQGKQIVDQPIVIAFLSVPILIQVYANSGLAYLLNRAAGESHCVAGPSALIGASNFFELAVA
;
A
#
# COMPACT_ATOMS: atom_id res chain seq x y z
N ALA A 1 14.67 -23.81 13.05
CA ALA A 1 14.84 -22.85 11.95
C ALA A 1 13.46 -22.54 11.39
N ILE A 2 13.10 -21.26 11.25
CA ILE A 2 11.85 -20.89 10.56
C ILE A 2 12.10 -21.13 9.07
N THR A 3 11.42 -22.11 8.48
CA THR A 3 11.53 -22.40 7.06
C THR A 3 10.74 -21.36 6.29
N VAL A 4 11.43 -20.47 5.59
CA VAL A 4 10.79 -19.48 4.72
C VAL A 4 10.31 -20.20 3.45
N PRO A 5 8.99 -20.17 3.14
CA PRO A 5 8.46 -20.83 1.96
C PRO A 5 8.73 -19.99 0.71
N TRP A 6 9.94 -20.08 0.18
CA TRP A 6 10.40 -19.27 -0.96
C TRP A 6 9.53 -19.43 -2.21
N GLU A 7 9.02 -20.65 -2.45
CA GLU A 7 8.15 -20.92 -3.60
C GLU A 7 6.84 -20.14 -3.52
N THR A 8 6.22 -20.08 -2.34
CA THR A 8 4.96 -19.35 -2.16
C THR A 8 5.18 -17.85 -2.20
N LEU A 9 6.31 -17.35 -1.67
CA LEU A 9 6.64 -15.93 -1.74
C LEU A 9 6.85 -15.45 -3.18
N ILE A 10 7.64 -16.19 -3.97
CA ILE A 10 7.85 -15.88 -5.39
C ILE A 10 6.52 -16.00 -6.15
N LEU A 11 5.76 -17.06 -5.84
CA LEU A 11 4.33 -17.25 -6.08
C LEU A 11 3.53 -15.93 -6.05
N SER A 12 3.36 -15.46 -4.83
CA SER A 12 2.57 -14.29 -4.48
C SER A 12 3.09 -13.01 -5.12
N VAL A 13 4.41 -12.80 -5.17
CA VAL A 13 4.99 -11.60 -5.80
C VAL A 13 4.68 -11.57 -7.30
N CYS A 14 4.82 -12.71 -7.99
CA CYS A 14 4.49 -12.80 -9.41
C CYS A 14 3.00 -12.52 -9.66
N LEU A 15 2.11 -13.12 -8.87
CA LEU A 15 0.66 -13.01 -9.05
C LEU A 15 0.10 -11.63 -8.63
N TYR A 16 0.47 -11.13 -7.45
CA TYR A 16 -0.11 -9.91 -6.88
C TYR A 16 0.61 -8.62 -7.30
N ILE A 17 1.87 -8.71 -7.76
CA ILE A 17 2.65 -7.52 -8.15
C ILE A 17 2.95 -7.53 -9.65
N VAL A 18 3.66 -8.56 -10.13
CA VAL A 18 4.22 -8.53 -11.50
C VAL A 18 3.12 -8.54 -12.56
N ILE A 19 2.14 -9.45 -12.46
CA ILE A 19 1.05 -9.56 -13.44
C ILE A 19 0.23 -8.26 -13.51
N PRO A 20 -0.28 -7.68 -12.40
CA PRO A 20 -1.01 -6.43 -12.43
C PRO A 20 -0.21 -5.26 -12.99
N VAL A 21 1.09 -5.14 -12.66
CA VAL A 21 1.96 -4.08 -13.19
C VAL A 21 2.12 -4.21 -14.70
N VAL A 22 2.37 -5.42 -15.22
CA VAL A 22 2.49 -5.66 -16.66
C VAL A 22 1.17 -5.31 -17.36
N ALA A 23 0.03 -5.76 -16.82
CA ALA A 23 -1.28 -5.45 -17.36
C ALA A 23 -1.53 -3.93 -17.39
N ALA A 24 -1.23 -3.22 -16.30
CA ALA A 24 -1.36 -1.78 -16.20
C ALA A 24 -0.49 -1.03 -17.24
N GLN A 25 0.76 -1.46 -17.43
CA GLN A 25 1.66 -0.88 -18.44
C GLN A 25 1.15 -1.10 -19.88
N LEU A 26 0.63 -2.29 -20.18
CA LEU A 26 0.03 -2.58 -21.49
C LEU A 26 -1.22 -1.74 -21.76
N ILE A 27 -2.10 -1.59 -20.77
CA ILE A 27 -3.29 -0.73 -20.86
C ILE A 27 -2.87 0.72 -21.07
N ARG A 28 -1.97 1.25 -20.24
CA ARG A 28 -1.45 2.62 -20.35
C ARG A 28 -0.87 2.90 -21.73
N ASN A 29 -0.01 2.01 -22.24
CA ASN A 29 0.60 2.16 -23.56
C ASN A 29 -0.44 2.15 -24.68
N ARG A 30 -1.48 1.30 -24.60
CA ARG A 30 -2.55 1.25 -25.60
C ARG A 30 -3.42 2.52 -25.54
N THR A 31 -3.77 2.99 -24.35
CA THR A 31 -4.60 4.19 -24.16
C THR A 31 -3.89 5.44 -24.66
N LEU A 32 -2.61 5.62 -24.31
CA LEU A 32 -1.79 6.74 -24.81
C LEU A 32 -1.66 6.73 -26.33
N LYS A 33 -1.50 5.56 -26.96
CA LYS A 33 -1.41 5.45 -28.42
C LYS A 33 -2.72 5.78 -29.13
N LYS A 34 -3.87 5.50 -28.52
CA LYS A 34 -5.20 5.71 -29.14
C LYS A 34 -5.74 7.12 -28.94
N GLY A 35 -5.61 7.68 -27.75
CA GLY A 35 -6.28 8.93 -27.38
C GLY A 35 -5.40 9.92 -26.61
N GLY A 36 -4.09 9.69 -26.59
CA GLY A 36 -3.14 10.57 -25.93
C GLY A 36 -3.38 10.71 -24.43
N LYS A 37 -3.02 11.87 -23.87
CA LYS A 37 -3.10 12.13 -22.43
C LYS A 37 -4.54 12.22 -21.92
N VAL A 38 -5.45 12.81 -22.70
CA VAL A 38 -6.86 12.99 -22.32
C VAL A 38 -7.54 11.65 -22.07
N ALA A 39 -7.36 10.68 -22.98
CA ALA A 39 -7.95 9.34 -22.79
C ALA A 39 -7.36 8.58 -21.59
N LEU A 40 -6.10 8.86 -21.22
CA LEU A 40 -5.51 8.29 -20.01
C LEU A 40 -6.10 8.94 -18.75
N ASP A 41 -6.29 10.27 -18.76
CA ASP A 41 -6.88 10.99 -17.64
C ASP A 41 -8.34 10.55 -17.40
N ASP A 42 -9.13 10.37 -18.46
CA ASP A 42 -10.51 9.84 -18.37
C ASP A 42 -10.54 8.42 -17.79
N LEU A 43 -9.60 7.57 -18.21
CA LEU A 43 -9.45 6.21 -17.67
C LEU A 43 -9.10 6.25 -16.18
N LEU A 44 -8.17 7.12 -15.78
CA LEU A 44 -7.77 7.28 -14.38
C LEU A 44 -8.92 7.80 -13.50
N GLN A 45 -9.70 8.77 -13.99
CA GLN A 45 -10.88 9.26 -13.29
C GLN A 45 -11.92 8.15 -13.04
N THR A 46 -12.07 7.23 -14.00
CA THR A 46 -12.98 6.09 -13.86
C THR A 46 -12.45 5.02 -12.91
N LEU A 47 -11.13 4.76 -12.92
CA LEU A 47 -10.51 3.73 -12.07
C LEU A 47 -10.31 4.18 -10.61
N GLN A 48 -10.17 5.47 -10.35
CA GLN A 48 -9.96 6.00 -9.00
C GLN A 48 -11.07 5.61 -8.00
N PRO A 49 -12.38 5.77 -8.29
CA PRO A 49 -13.42 5.34 -7.37
C PRO A 49 -13.48 3.81 -7.22
N VAL A 50 -13.15 3.05 -8.27
CA VAL A 50 -13.12 1.58 -8.22
C VAL A 50 -11.99 1.10 -7.29
N SER A 51 -10.82 1.71 -7.37
CA SER A 51 -9.67 1.41 -6.49
C SER A 51 -10.01 1.72 -5.03
N LEU A 52 -10.61 2.88 -4.76
CA LEU A 52 -11.06 3.25 -3.42
C LEU A 52 -12.11 2.26 -2.89
N ALA A 53 -13.09 1.89 -3.72
CA ALA A 53 -14.10 0.91 -3.34
C ALA A 53 -13.49 -0.47 -3.05
N ALA A 54 -12.51 -0.92 -3.84
CA ALA A 54 -11.80 -2.18 -3.61
C ALA A 54 -11.04 -2.17 -2.27
N LEU A 55 -10.25 -1.12 -2.02
CA LEU A 55 -9.52 -0.92 -0.76
C LEU A 55 -10.46 -0.95 0.46
N LEU A 56 -11.56 -0.19 0.40
CA LEU A 56 -12.55 -0.16 1.47
C LEU A 56 -13.25 -1.50 1.64
N THR A 57 -13.55 -2.21 0.55
CA THR A 57 -14.15 -3.55 0.59
C THR A 57 -13.22 -4.53 1.29
N THR A 58 -11.92 -4.55 0.93
CA THR A 58 -10.92 -5.37 1.60
C THR A 58 -10.85 -5.06 3.10
N LEU A 59 -10.84 -3.78 3.47
CA LEU A 59 -10.82 -3.35 4.86
C LEU A 59 -12.07 -3.84 5.62
N VAL A 60 -13.27 -3.63 5.08
CA VAL A 60 -14.52 -4.09 5.69
C VAL A 60 -14.53 -5.61 5.84
N LEU A 61 -14.10 -6.36 4.83
CA LEU A 61 -14.05 -7.83 4.89
C LEU A 61 -13.06 -8.32 5.94
N LEU A 62 -11.87 -7.74 6.01
CA LEU A 62 -10.83 -8.10 6.97
C LEU A 62 -11.32 -7.88 8.41
N PHE A 63 -11.83 -6.68 8.71
CA PHE A 63 -12.36 -6.37 10.03
C PHE A 63 -13.64 -7.16 10.34
N GLY A 64 -14.47 -7.44 9.34
CA GLY A 64 -15.66 -8.26 9.48
C GLY A 64 -15.34 -9.70 9.87
N PHE A 65 -14.36 -10.32 9.20
CA PHE A 65 -13.94 -11.69 9.52
C PHE A 65 -13.17 -11.79 10.85
N GLN A 66 -12.41 -10.76 11.22
CA GLN A 66 -11.67 -10.71 12.48
C GLN A 66 -12.46 -10.07 13.63
N GLY A 67 -13.72 -9.67 13.41
CA GLY A 67 -14.49 -8.83 14.33
C GLY A 67 -14.68 -9.40 15.73
N LYS A 68 -14.91 -10.72 15.85
CA LYS A 68 -15.06 -11.37 17.16
C LYS A 68 -13.76 -11.31 17.97
N GLN A 69 -12.62 -11.61 17.34
CA GLN A 69 -11.31 -11.52 17.99
C GLN A 69 -10.98 -10.09 18.39
N ILE A 70 -11.43 -9.10 17.61
CA ILE A 70 -11.24 -7.68 17.93
C ILE A 70 -11.95 -7.29 19.23
N VAL A 71 -13.19 -7.78 19.44
CA VAL A 71 -13.97 -7.50 20.64
C VAL A 71 -13.47 -8.32 21.84
N ASP A 72 -13.09 -9.58 21.63
CA ASP A 72 -12.69 -10.49 22.70
C ASP A 72 -11.26 -10.19 23.22
N GLN A 73 -10.38 -9.58 22.42
CA GLN A 73 -8.95 -9.37 22.75
C GLN A 73 -8.47 -7.92 22.54
N PRO A 74 -9.09 -6.90 23.18
CA PRO A 74 -8.74 -5.49 22.94
C PRO A 74 -7.33 -5.14 23.42
N ILE A 75 -6.86 -5.77 24.50
CA ILE A 75 -5.53 -5.53 25.07
C ILE A 75 -4.43 -6.02 24.11
N VAL A 76 -4.64 -7.16 23.44
CA VAL A 76 -3.69 -7.70 22.47
C VAL A 76 -3.54 -6.75 21.28
N ILE A 77 -4.66 -6.20 20.79
CA ILE A 77 -4.65 -5.21 19.72
C ILE A 77 -3.94 -3.93 20.14
N ALA A 78 -4.12 -3.46 21.38
CA ALA A 78 -3.37 -2.33 21.90
C ALA A 78 -1.86 -2.61 21.92
N PHE A 79 -1.45 -3.80 22.39
CA PHE A 79 -0.04 -4.21 22.39
C PHE A 79 0.58 -4.34 20.99
N LEU A 80 -0.20 -4.72 19.98
CA LEU A 80 0.27 -4.75 18.59
C LEU A 80 0.29 -3.35 17.97
N SER A 81 -0.76 -2.56 18.19
CA SER A 81 -0.92 -1.24 17.54
C SER A 81 0.03 -0.19 18.08
N VAL A 82 0.36 -0.18 19.38
CA VAL A 82 1.28 0.81 19.96
C VAL A 82 2.69 0.75 19.34
N PRO A 83 3.36 -0.42 19.26
CA PRO A 83 4.64 -0.53 18.57
C PRO A 83 4.58 -0.15 17.09
N ILE A 84 3.49 -0.54 16.40
CA ILE A 84 3.30 -0.20 14.98
C ILE A 84 3.17 1.31 14.81
N LEU A 85 2.37 1.99 15.65
CA LEU A 85 2.23 3.44 15.62
C LEU A 85 3.57 4.13 15.86
N ILE A 86 4.31 3.71 16.89
CA ILE A 86 5.64 4.26 17.19
C ILE A 86 6.58 4.06 16.00
N GLN A 87 6.61 2.86 15.41
CA GLN A 87 7.44 2.53 14.25
C GLN A 87 7.09 3.41 13.04
N VAL A 88 5.81 3.61 12.75
CA VAL A 88 5.35 4.44 11.62
C VAL A 88 5.76 5.90 11.81
N TYR A 89 5.54 6.47 13.00
CA TYR A 89 5.95 7.85 13.28
C TYR A 89 7.47 8.01 13.30
N ALA A 90 8.20 7.03 13.82
CA ALA A 90 9.66 7.02 13.83
C ALA A 90 10.22 6.98 12.40
N ASN A 91 9.76 6.06 11.56
CA ASN A 91 10.20 5.95 10.17
C ASN A 91 9.82 7.19 9.35
N SER A 92 8.60 7.70 9.52
CA SER A 92 8.16 8.94 8.86
C SER A 92 9.03 10.13 9.29
N GLY A 93 9.27 10.29 10.58
CA GLY A 93 10.12 11.34 11.13
C GLY A 93 11.56 11.24 10.64
N LEU A 94 12.15 10.04 10.65
CA LEU A 94 13.49 9.79 10.10
C LEU A 94 13.56 10.13 8.62
N ALA A 95 12.62 9.62 7.80
CA ALA A 95 12.58 9.90 6.38
C ALA A 95 12.44 11.40 6.11
N TYR A 96 11.59 12.11 6.86
CA TYR A 96 11.45 13.56 6.74
C TYR A 96 12.73 14.32 7.12
N LEU A 97 13.37 13.96 8.23
CA LEU A 97 14.62 14.57 8.68
C LEU A 97 15.76 14.33 7.69
N LEU A 98 15.85 13.12 7.12
CA LEU A 98 16.85 12.78 6.11
C LEU A 98 16.64 13.57 4.81
N ASN A 99 15.39 13.71 4.34
CA ASN A 99 15.08 14.55 3.18
C ASN A 99 15.46 16.03 3.45
N ARG A 100 15.16 16.54 4.65
CA ARG A 100 15.54 17.89 5.04
C ARG A 100 17.06 18.07 5.13
N ALA A 101 17.78 17.07 5.65
CA ALA A 101 19.24 17.07 5.71
C ALA A 101 19.88 16.99 4.31
N ALA A 102 19.22 16.32 3.37
CA ALA A 102 19.60 16.29 1.96
C ALA A 102 19.29 17.59 1.20
N GLY A 103 18.60 18.55 1.84
CA GLY A 103 18.25 19.85 1.25
C GLY A 103 16.95 19.85 0.44
N GLU A 104 16.14 18.80 0.53
CA GLU A 104 14.87 18.70 -0.20
C GLU A 104 13.83 19.69 0.30
N SER A 105 13.03 20.22 -0.64
CA SER A 105 11.90 21.09 -0.30
C SER A 105 10.83 20.34 0.50
N HIS A 106 10.11 21.03 1.37
CA HIS A 106 9.02 20.42 2.16
C HIS A 106 7.97 19.72 1.26
N CYS A 107 7.73 20.26 0.06
CA CYS A 107 6.81 19.71 -0.93
C CYS A 107 7.21 18.31 -1.44
N VAL A 108 8.49 17.94 -1.34
CA VAL A 108 9.02 16.63 -1.70
C VAL A 108 9.25 15.77 -0.45
N ALA A 109 9.75 16.38 0.63
CA ALA A 109 10.03 15.69 1.89
C ALA A 109 8.76 15.12 2.55
N GLY A 110 7.62 15.81 2.46
CA GLY A 110 6.34 15.34 3.02
C GLY A 110 5.83 14.04 2.38
N PRO A 111 5.62 14.00 1.05
CA PRO A 111 5.24 12.78 0.35
C PRO A 111 6.26 11.65 0.50
N SER A 112 7.56 11.97 0.45
CA SER A 112 8.64 10.99 0.63
C SER A 112 8.63 10.35 2.03
N ALA A 113 8.38 11.13 3.08
CA ALA A 113 8.22 10.63 4.44
C ALA A 113 7.04 9.65 4.60
N LEU A 114 5.91 9.94 3.94
CA LEU A 114 4.75 9.05 3.93
C LEU A 114 5.02 7.74 3.19
N ILE A 115 5.84 7.77 2.12
CA ILE A 115 6.29 6.55 1.43
C ILE A 115 7.20 5.73 2.36
N GLY A 116 8.17 6.36 3.03
CA GLY A 116 9.07 5.68 3.96
C GLY A 116 8.36 5.07 5.18
N ALA A 117 7.18 5.57 5.53
CA ALA A 117 6.35 5.07 6.62
C ALA A 117 5.26 4.07 6.18
N SER A 118 4.95 4.00 4.88
CA SER A 118 3.86 3.16 4.37
C SER A 118 4.26 1.69 4.35
N ASN A 119 3.40 0.87 4.95
CA ASN A 119 3.43 -0.58 4.82
C ASN A 119 2.18 -1.01 4.06
N PHE A 120 2.32 -1.92 3.09
CA PHE A 120 1.17 -2.48 2.36
C PHE A 120 0.40 -3.45 3.26
N PHE A 121 -0.52 -2.89 4.07
CA PHE A 121 -1.40 -3.66 4.96
C PHE A 121 -2.12 -4.80 4.23
N GLU A 122 -2.57 -4.58 2.99
CA GLU A 122 -3.23 -5.62 2.18
C GLU A 122 -2.31 -6.82 1.86
N LEU A 123 -1.02 -6.59 1.71
CA LEU A 123 -0.01 -7.62 1.44
C LEU A 123 0.54 -8.27 2.72
N ALA A 124 0.43 -7.58 3.86
CA ALA A 124 0.84 -8.09 5.16
C ALA A 124 -0.16 -9.06 5.79
N VAL A 125 -1.41 -9.06 5.30
CA VAL A 125 -2.49 -9.93 5.78
C VAL A 125 -2.65 -11.18 4.90
N ALA A 126 -2.18 -11.12 3.64
CA ALA A 126 -2.14 -12.25 2.71
C ALA A 126 -0.94 -13.18 2.99
#